data_AF-A0A8T4PH92-F1
#
_entry.id   AF-A0A8T4PH92-F1
#
_cell.length_a   1.000
_cell.length_b   1.000
_cell.length_c   1.000
_cell.angle_alpha   90.00
_cell.angle_beta   90.00
_cell.angle_gamma   90.00
#
_symmetry.space_group_name_H-M   'P 1'
#
loop_
_entity.id
_entity.type
_entity.pdbx_description
1 polymer ?
#
loop_
_entity_poly.entity_id
_entity_poly.type
_entity_poly.pdbx_seq_one_letter_code
_entity_poly.pdbx_strand_id
1 'polypeptide(L)'
;MFVDKAKTDGNKGRIYLDINDDLVLLTSGSDINLMPGGNVGIGTTEPTEKLDVVGNIKADSLILKGISPEGVAENYFACIDNNGKVFASPTPCDQLSIEEKCTDSDGGLDYYVKGTTSGLFNGEIETTSDACDSNIALDEFYCDGGNLQDDFYICPNGCKDGACIPAEEWDLSKYPAPFVQDGLLDDDAFIIVGDNASASDTIAASDIVTSLQFAGNNQTQVIQLGWPKAFLASEVSLKESAGSNLISIGDACVNSYVQSLLSPQNCNLNLEQGQALIAGTLITSTQYSPVPESGVKIFVAGYSDEDTRRAAKVLANYKDYKLAGNLVCVTGTSDKPVVTIGECPKEEVALPPTKEAIGCANYCGGQSPNGCWCDNLCTGYGDCCPDYKQYCATEENSIG
;
A
#
# COMPACT_ATOMS: atom_id res chain seq x y z
N MET A 1 47.72 49.26 -15.43
CA MET A 1 46.33 49.69 -15.66
C MET A 1 46.01 50.74 -14.61
N PHE A 2 46.03 52.01 -14.97
CA PHE A 2 45.68 53.11 -14.06
C PHE A 2 44.16 53.21 -14.03
N VAL A 3 43.53 52.82 -12.92
CA VAL A 3 42.11 53.13 -12.73
C VAL A 3 42.06 54.60 -12.32
N ASP A 4 41.55 55.43 -13.23
CA ASP A 4 41.40 56.86 -13.08
C ASP A 4 40.58 57.17 -11.80
N LYS A 5 41.00 58.20 -11.05
CA LYS A 5 40.23 58.68 -9.90
C LYS A 5 38.88 59.17 -10.43
N ALA A 6 37.85 58.37 -10.18
CA ALA A 6 36.53 58.55 -10.74
C ALA A 6 35.98 59.97 -10.52
N LYS A 7 35.58 60.62 -11.62
CA LYS A 7 34.72 61.80 -11.63
C LYS A 7 33.52 61.57 -10.69
N THR A 8 33.21 62.57 -9.88
CA THR A 8 32.05 62.63 -8.99
C THR A 8 30.80 63.04 -9.78
N ASP A 9 30.45 62.28 -10.81
CA ASP A 9 29.16 62.43 -11.48
C ASP A 9 28.23 61.37 -10.89
N GLY A 10 27.36 61.79 -9.98
CA GLY A 10 26.62 60.95 -9.03
C GLY A 10 25.53 60.06 -9.62
N ASN A 11 25.79 59.30 -10.70
CA ASN A 11 24.85 58.30 -11.21
C ASN A 11 25.46 57.28 -12.20
N LYS A 12 26.75 56.92 -12.07
CA LYS A 12 27.34 55.83 -12.88
C LYS A 12 28.06 54.83 -11.98
N GLY A 13 27.81 53.55 -12.22
CA GLY A 13 28.45 52.46 -11.48
C GLY A 13 29.98 52.56 -11.50
N ARG A 14 30.63 52.15 -10.41
CA ARG A 14 32.07 52.27 -10.17
C ARG A 14 32.67 50.91 -9.86
N ILE A 15 33.84 50.64 -10.43
CA ILE A 15 34.70 49.51 -10.10
C ILE A 15 35.95 50.06 -9.44
N TYR A 16 36.19 49.77 -8.17
CA TYR A 16 37.39 50.24 -7.45
C TYR A 16 37.86 49.21 -6.41
N LEU A 17 39.12 49.33 -5.98
CA LEU A 17 39.64 48.59 -4.84
C LEU A 17 39.43 49.40 -3.56
N ASP A 18 38.88 48.80 -2.52
CA ASP A 18 38.69 49.47 -1.22
C ASP A 18 40.03 49.60 -0.45
N ILE A 19 39.97 50.08 0.80
CA ILE A 19 41.17 50.28 1.63
C ILE A 19 41.83 48.96 2.08
N ASN A 20 41.18 47.82 1.85
CA ASN A 20 41.67 46.48 2.12
C ASN A 20 42.09 45.75 0.83
N ASP A 21 42.17 46.47 -0.30
CA ASP A 21 42.43 45.94 -1.64
C ASP A 21 41.33 44.99 -2.19
N ASP A 22 40.09 45.09 -1.69
CA ASP A 22 38.96 44.30 -2.19
C ASP A 22 38.30 44.95 -3.42
N LEU A 23 37.97 44.15 -4.45
CA LEU A 23 37.28 44.62 -5.66
C LEU A 23 35.80 44.90 -5.40
N VAL A 24 35.43 46.19 -5.37
CA VAL A 24 34.06 46.67 -5.19
C VAL A 24 33.45 47.04 -6.54
N LEU A 25 32.24 46.50 -6.81
CA LEU A 25 31.38 46.86 -7.94
C LEU A 25 30.15 47.61 -7.40
N LEU A 26 30.12 48.94 -7.51
CA LEU A 26 28.91 49.72 -7.21
C LEU A 26 28.13 49.94 -8.50
N THR A 27 26.84 49.63 -8.55
CA THR A 27 25.90 50.16 -9.55
C THR A 27 25.04 51.22 -8.87
N SER A 28 24.17 51.94 -9.61
CA SER A 28 23.27 52.95 -9.02
C SER A 28 22.11 52.33 -8.22
N GLY A 29 22.29 51.11 -7.71
CA GLY A 29 21.34 50.27 -6.96
C GLY A 29 22.09 49.11 -6.27
N SER A 30 21.41 48.39 -5.38
CA SER A 30 21.95 47.29 -4.55
C SER A 30 22.18 45.99 -5.34
N ASP A 31 22.68 46.07 -6.58
CA ASP A 31 22.48 44.97 -7.52
C ASP A 31 23.48 43.84 -7.36
N ILE A 32 24.75 44.12 -7.02
CA ILE A 32 25.77 43.09 -6.75
C ILE A 32 26.73 43.57 -5.64
N ASN A 33 26.77 42.87 -4.52
CA ASN A 33 27.71 43.14 -3.42
C ASN A 33 28.72 41.99 -3.27
N LEU A 34 30.03 42.31 -3.30
CA LEU A 34 31.14 41.37 -3.10
C LEU A 34 31.80 41.70 -1.76
N MET A 35 31.62 40.84 -0.75
CA MET A 35 32.12 41.12 0.60
C MET A 35 33.50 40.49 0.86
N PRO A 36 34.31 41.10 1.76
CA PRO A 36 35.53 40.46 2.28
C PRO A 36 35.14 39.12 2.93
N GLY A 37 35.60 38.00 2.36
CA GLY A 37 35.18 36.64 2.75
C GLY A 37 34.40 35.85 1.69
N GLY A 38 34.08 36.46 0.55
CA GLY A 38 33.67 35.76 -0.68
C GLY A 38 32.18 35.43 -0.80
N ASN A 39 31.30 36.14 -0.08
CA ASN A 39 29.85 36.04 -0.29
C ASN A 39 29.39 37.06 -1.35
N VAL A 40 28.43 36.67 -2.18
CA VAL A 40 27.84 37.50 -3.24
C VAL A 40 26.36 37.72 -2.96
N GLY A 41 25.94 38.98 -2.78
CA GLY A 41 24.53 39.35 -2.65
C GLY A 41 23.99 39.99 -3.93
N ILE A 42 22.81 39.57 -4.40
CA ILE A 42 22.08 40.20 -5.52
C ILE A 42 20.70 40.65 -5.00
N GLY A 43 20.44 41.96 -5.00
CA GLY A 43 19.20 42.51 -4.42
C GLY A 43 19.18 42.55 -2.89
N THR A 44 20.28 42.16 -2.22
CA THR A 44 20.47 42.24 -0.77
C THR A 44 21.86 42.79 -0.43
N THR A 45 21.96 43.54 0.67
CA THR A 45 23.23 44.06 1.21
C THR A 45 23.79 43.21 2.35
N GLU A 46 23.03 42.25 2.86
CA GLU A 46 23.39 41.36 3.97
C GLU A 46 23.23 39.89 3.55
N PRO A 47 24.06 39.38 2.61
CA PRO A 47 23.98 37.99 2.17
C PRO A 47 24.31 37.02 3.30
N THR A 48 23.39 36.11 3.60
CA THR A 48 23.56 35.09 4.64
C THR A 48 24.30 33.84 4.15
N GLU A 49 24.37 33.66 2.83
CA GLU A 49 25.01 32.53 2.16
C GLU A 49 26.10 32.98 1.17
N LYS A 50 26.85 32.01 0.59
CA LYS A 50 27.89 32.31 -0.43
C LYS A 50 27.34 33.00 -1.66
N LEU A 51 26.10 32.70 -2.05
CA LEU A 51 25.34 33.42 -3.05
C LEU A 51 23.91 33.58 -2.52
N ASP A 52 23.47 34.83 -2.31
CA ASP A 52 22.15 35.17 -1.77
C ASP A 52 21.46 36.15 -2.72
N VAL A 53 20.33 35.73 -3.31
CA VAL A 53 19.62 36.47 -4.36
C VAL A 53 18.19 36.74 -3.90
N VAL A 54 17.88 38.00 -3.63
CA VAL A 54 16.49 38.45 -3.39
C VAL A 54 15.87 38.80 -4.73
N GLY A 55 15.32 37.78 -5.41
CA GLY A 55 14.71 37.89 -6.73
C GLY A 55 14.75 36.59 -7.52
N ASN A 56 14.45 36.67 -8.83
CA ASN A 56 14.45 35.50 -9.71
C ASN A 56 15.83 35.27 -10.35
N ILE A 57 16.27 34.00 -10.45
CA ILE A 57 17.47 33.59 -11.19
C ILE A 57 17.06 33.01 -12.55
N LYS A 58 17.55 33.60 -13.64
CA LYS A 58 17.41 33.03 -14.99
C LYS A 58 18.79 32.57 -15.47
N ALA A 59 18.94 31.27 -15.70
CA ALA A 59 20.17 30.67 -16.19
C ALA A 59 19.86 29.65 -17.30
N ASP A 60 20.75 29.55 -18.29
CA ASP A 60 20.65 28.51 -19.33
C ASP A 60 20.90 27.11 -18.74
N SER A 61 21.70 27.02 -17.66
CA SER A 61 21.90 25.81 -16.87
C SER A 61 22.29 26.17 -15.43
N LEU A 62 21.64 25.54 -14.45
CA LEU A 62 21.96 25.65 -13.03
C LEU A 62 22.31 24.25 -12.49
N ILE A 63 23.55 24.07 -12.04
CA ILE A 63 24.03 22.79 -11.48
C ILE A 63 23.99 22.89 -9.96
N LEU A 64 23.10 22.15 -9.33
CA LEU A 64 23.02 22.00 -7.88
C LEU A 64 23.67 20.67 -7.49
N LYS A 65 24.67 20.68 -6.61
CA LYS A 65 25.32 19.46 -6.08
C LYS A 65 24.68 19.07 -4.76
N GLY A 66 24.33 17.79 -4.58
CA GLY A 66 23.84 17.24 -3.31
C GLY A 66 22.31 17.08 -3.18
N ILE A 67 21.56 17.05 -4.29
CA ILE A 67 20.10 16.82 -4.27
C ILE A 67 19.75 15.31 -4.33
N SER A 68 20.74 14.42 -4.44
CA SER A 68 20.50 12.97 -4.36
C SER A 68 20.25 12.54 -2.91
N PRO A 69 19.19 11.76 -2.62
CA PRO A 69 19.14 10.95 -1.41
C PRO A 69 20.43 10.12 -1.29
N GLU A 70 20.95 9.92 -0.08
CA GLU A 70 22.15 9.10 0.12
C GLU A 70 21.95 7.70 -0.48
N GLY A 71 22.79 7.32 -1.44
CA GLY A 71 22.83 5.97 -1.99
C GLY A 71 22.24 5.74 -3.39
N VAL A 72 21.77 6.79 -4.09
CA VAL A 72 21.27 6.66 -5.48
C VAL A 72 22.18 7.37 -6.48
N ALA A 73 22.52 6.67 -7.58
CA ALA A 73 23.48 7.10 -8.61
C ALA A 73 22.82 7.74 -9.85
N GLU A 74 21.56 8.14 -9.77
CA GLU A 74 20.82 8.71 -10.91
C GLU A 74 20.75 10.25 -10.90
N ASN A 75 20.52 10.82 -12.08
CA ASN A 75 20.31 12.26 -12.28
C ASN A 75 18.88 12.62 -11.89
N TYR A 76 18.69 13.20 -10.70
CA TYR A 76 17.40 13.76 -10.27
C TYR A 76 17.22 15.20 -10.74
N PHE A 77 15.98 15.55 -11.10
CA PHE A 77 15.54 16.92 -11.34
C PHE A 77 15.20 17.60 -10.01
N ALA A 78 15.65 18.84 -9.83
CA ALA A 78 15.22 19.67 -8.71
C ALA A 78 13.91 20.37 -9.09
N CYS A 79 12.80 19.86 -8.58
CA CYS A 79 11.48 20.42 -8.77
C CYS A 79 11.11 21.34 -7.62
N ILE A 80 10.32 22.38 -7.92
CA ILE A 80 9.87 23.35 -6.94
C ILE A 80 8.36 23.19 -6.86
N ASP A 81 7.84 22.93 -5.66
CA ASP A 81 6.40 22.93 -5.43
C ASP A 81 5.85 24.37 -5.43
N ASN A 82 4.52 24.50 -5.37
CA ASN A 82 3.88 25.81 -5.41
C ASN A 82 4.17 26.68 -4.18
N ASN A 83 4.77 26.10 -3.13
CA ASN A 83 5.18 26.78 -1.91
C ASN A 83 6.67 27.14 -1.90
N GLY A 84 7.38 26.89 -3.01
CA GLY A 84 8.80 27.19 -3.16
C GLY A 84 9.72 26.14 -2.53
N LYS A 85 9.21 25.00 -2.07
CA LYS A 85 10.01 23.90 -1.53
C LYS A 85 10.62 23.10 -2.68
N VAL A 86 11.92 22.89 -2.60
CA VAL A 86 12.68 22.10 -3.58
C VAL A 86 12.62 20.62 -3.20
N PHE A 87 12.25 19.75 -4.14
CA PHE A 87 12.30 18.30 -4.00
C PHE A 87 12.99 17.65 -5.20
N ALA A 88 13.52 16.44 -4.99
CA ALA A 88 14.18 15.66 -6.02
C ALA A 88 13.14 14.76 -6.73
N SER A 89 13.09 14.81 -8.06
CA SER A 89 12.25 13.91 -8.87
C SER A 89 13.09 13.14 -9.89
N PRO A 90 12.86 11.84 -10.10
CA PRO A 90 13.47 11.10 -11.23
C PRO A 90 12.80 11.45 -12.58
N THR A 91 11.65 12.12 -12.55
CA THR A 91 10.87 12.56 -13.73
C THR A 91 11.00 14.08 -13.93
N PRO A 92 11.17 14.59 -15.16
CA PRO A 92 11.16 16.03 -15.43
C PRO A 92 9.92 16.71 -14.85
N CYS A 93 10.09 17.88 -14.21
CA CYS A 93 9.04 18.54 -13.43
C CYS A 93 7.80 18.92 -14.25
N ASP A 94 7.95 19.09 -15.55
CA ASP A 94 6.89 19.38 -16.52
C ASP A 94 6.15 18.13 -17.03
N GLN A 95 6.64 16.94 -16.68
CA GLN A 95 6.12 15.64 -17.07
C GLN A 95 5.59 14.81 -15.89
N LEU A 96 5.55 15.38 -14.68
CA LEU A 96 4.92 14.74 -13.51
C LEU A 96 3.43 14.57 -13.76
N SER A 97 2.93 13.34 -13.58
CA SER A 97 1.52 13.02 -13.77
C SER A 97 0.69 13.40 -12.54
N ILE A 98 -0.63 13.59 -12.71
CA ILE A 98 -1.55 14.03 -11.63
C ILE A 98 -1.58 13.05 -10.45
N GLU A 99 -1.29 11.76 -10.68
CA GLU A 99 -1.20 10.72 -9.64
C GLU A 99 -0.01 10.91 -8.69
N GLU A 100 1.05 11.64 -9.07
CA GLU A 100 2.18 11.92 -8.17
C GLU A 100 1.93 13.14 -7.26
N LYS A 101 0.78 13.82 -7.40
CA LYS A 101 0.39 14.98 -6.57
C LYS A 101 -0.41 14.61 -5.33
N CYS A 102 -0.85 13.35 -5.24
CA CYS A 102 -1.52 12.83 -4.06
C CYS A 102 -0.71 11.68 -3.49
N THR A 103 -0.36 11.77 -2.21
CA THR A 103 0.34 10.73 -1.48
C THR A 103 -0.49 10.31 -0.29
N ASP A 104 -0.65 9.01 -0.13
CA ASP A 104 -1.38 8.39 0.96
C ASP A 104 -0.44 7.39 1.66
N SER A 105 -0.36 7.43 2.98
CA SER A 105 0.63 6.68 3.74
C SER A 105 0.26 5.23 4.04
N ASP A 106 -1.02 4.87 3.96
CA ASP A 106 -1.49 3.48 4.11
C ASP A 106 -1.92 2.84 2.77
N GLY A 107 -1.98 3.64 1.71
CA GLY A 107 -2.15 3.15 0.35
C GLY A 107 -3.60 3.17 -0.15
N GLY A 108 -4.46 4.01 0.42
CA GLY A 108 -5.79 4.29 -0.10
C GLY A 108 -6.84 4.22 1.00
N LEU A 109 -7.87 3.40 0.78
CA LEU A 109 -8.88 3.13 1.81
C LEU A 109 -8.41 1.96 2.70
N ASP A 110 -7.64 2.25 3.75
CA ASP A 110 -7.27 1.29 4.80
C ASP A 110 -7.72 1.75 6.19
N TYR A 111 -9.01 1.56 6.45
CA TYR A 111 -9.68 1.91 7.70
C TYR A 111 -9.02 1.39 9.01
N TYR A 112 -8.08 0.45 8.96
CA TYR A 112 -7.46 -0.15 10.15
C TYR A 112 -6.03 0.32 10.40
N VAL A 113 -5.47 1.10 9.49
CA VAL A 113 -4.16 1.74 9.64
C VAL A 113 -4.42 3.24 9.70
N LYS A 114 -3.67 3.95 10.53
CA LYS A 114 -3.76 5.41 10.51
C LYS A 114 -2.93 5.94 9.34
N GLY A 115 -3.61 6.56 8.39
CA GLY A 115 -3.09 7.23 7.23
C GLY A 115 -2.84 8.72 7.40
N THR A 116 -2.13 9.26 6.42
CA THR A 116 -1.91 10.68 6.20
C THR A 116 -1.90 10.91 4.71
N THR A 117 -2.86 11.69 4.26
CA THR A 117 -3.13 11.93 2.84
C THR A 117 -2.84 13.37 2.51
N SER A 118 -1.98 13.56 1.52
CA SER A 118 -1.63 14.86 0.94
C SER A 118 -2.15 14.86 -0.48
N GLY A 119 -2.99 15.80 -0.88
CA GLY A 119 -3.61 15.80 -2.21
C GLY A 119 -4.27 17.13 -2.56
N LEU A 120 -4.78 17.24 -3.80
CA LEU A 120 -5.48 18.46 -4.21
C LEU A 120 -6.88 18.52 -3.59
N PHE A 121 -7.16 19.59 -2.84
CA PHE A 121 -8.49 19.96 -2.35
C PHE A 121 -8.79 21.41 -2.74
N ASN A 122 -9.89 21.63 -3.47
CA ASN A 122 -10.28 22.95 -4.01
C ASN A 122 -9.18 23.68 -4.82
N GLY A 123 -8.25 22.94 -5.43
CA GLY A 123 -7.16 23.49 -6.24
C GLY A 123 -5.89 23.84 -5.46
N GLU A 124 -5.86 23.60 -4.15
CA GLU A 124 -4.68 23.73 -3.29
C GLU A 124 -4.24 22.34 -2.79
N ILE A 125 -2.95 22.16 -2.52
CA ILE A 125 -2.47 20.90 -1.91
C ILE A 125 -2.72 21.01 -0.40
N GLU A 126 -3.59 20.17 0.11
CA GLU A 126 -3.86 20.02 1.53
C GLU A 126 -3.25 18.72 2.06
N THR A 127 -3.03 18.65 3.37
CA THR A 127 -2.55 17.44 4.04
C THR A 127 -3.37 17.22 5.29
N THR A 128 -3.94 16.03 5.40
CA THR A 128 -4.83 15.61 6.48
C THR A 128 -4.49 14.18 6.89
N SER A 129 -5.06 13.71 7.99
CA SER A 129 -4.88 12.36 8.51
C SER A 129 -6.21 11.81 8.98
N ASP A 130 -6.34 10.50 8.98
CA ASP A 130 -7.57 9.84 9.40
C ASP A 130 -7.88 10.14 10.87
N ALA A 131 -9.17 10.27 11.14
CA ALA A 131 -9.65 10.79 12.40
C ALA A 131 -10.89 10.04 12.86
N CYS A 132 -10.90 9.69 14.15
CA CYS A 132 -12.10 9.20 14.78
C CYS A 132 -13.03 10.37 15.11
N ASP A 133 -14.07 10.55 14.32
CA ASP A 133 -15.16 11.50 14.57
C ASP A 133 -15.96 11.15 15.83
N SER A 134 -16.03 9.86 16.16
CA SER A 134 -16.59 9.35 17.42
C SER A 134 -15.88 8.07 17.85
N ASN A 135 -16.36 7.42 18.92
CA ASN A 135 -15.82 6.13 19.36
C ASN A 135 -16.08 4.98 18.38
N ILE A 136 -16.83 5.20 17.29
CA ILE A 136 -17.21 4.18 16.31
C ILE A 136 -17.18 4.67 14.85
N ALA A 137 -16.95 5.96 14.62
CA ALA A 137 -16.96 6.55 13.28
C ALA A 137 -15.56 7.04 12.95
N LEU A 138 -15.07 6.66 11.77
CA LEU A 138 -13.80 7.03 11.19
C LEU A 138 -14.08 7.89 9.96
N ASP A 139 -13.38 9.02 9.88
CA ASP A 139 -13.22 9.80 8.68
C ASP A 139 -11.88 9.38 8.05
N GLU A 140 -11.97 8.65 6.94
CA GLU A 140 -10.84 8.05 6.22
C GLU A 140 -10.47 8.92 5.03
N PHE A 141 -9.23 9.40 4.96
CA PHE A 141 -8.77 10.25 3.87
C PHE A 141 -7.87 9.49 2.90
N TYR A 142 -8.21 9.52 1.62
CA TYR A 142 -7.51 8.75 0.60
C TYR A 142 -7.31 9.52 -0.69
N CYS A 143 -6.41 9.00 -1.53
CA CYS A 143 -6.16 9.54 -2.87
C CYS A 143 -7.10 8.93 -3.92
N ASP A 144 -7.85 9.78 -4.64
CA ASP A 144 -8.55 9.40 -5.87
C ASP A 144 -8.23 10.36 -7.02
N GLY A 145 -7.61 9.83 -8.08
CA GLY A 145 -7.25 10.59 -9.27
C GLY A 145 -6.40 11.85 -9.00
N GLY A 146 -5.54 11.82 -7.96
CA GLY A 146 -4.70 12.94 -7.53
C GLY A 146 -5.38 13.97 -6.62
N ASN A 147 -6.65 13.74 -6.24
CA ASN A 147 -7.39 14.59 -5.30
C ASN A 147 -7.45 13.92 -3.93
N LEU A 148 -7.50 14.75 -2.89
CA LEU A 148 -7.81 14.34 -1.53
C LEU A 148 -9.32 14.10 -1.45
N GLN A 149 -9.71 12.89 -1.05
CA GLN A 149 -11.08 12.48 -0.78
C GLN A 149 -11.22 12.01 0.67
N ASP A 150 -12.45 12.00 1.16
CA ASP A 150 -12.83 11.42 2.46
C ASP A 150 -13.92 10.35 2.28
N ASP A 151 -13.88 9.33 3.14
CA ASP A 151 -14.94 8.33 3.29
C ASP A 151 -15.33 8.18 4.77
N PHE A 152 -16.64 8.28 5.03
CA PHE A 152 -17.16 8.15 6.39
C PHE A 152 -17.52 6.69 6.66
N TYR A 153 -16.72 6.04 7.50
CA TYR A 153 -16.82 4.61 7.78
C TYR A 153 -17.19 4.33 9.25
N ILE A 154 -18.07 3.34 9.48
CA ILE A 154 -18.45 2.91 10.83
C ILE A 154 -17.59 1.70 11.24
N CYS A 155 -16.65 1.93 12.14
CA CYS A 155 -15.75 0.91 12.68
C CYS A 155 -16.51 -0.15 13.50
N PRO A 156 -16.49 -1.44 13.07
CA PRO A 156 -17.24 -2.50 13.75
C PRO A 156 -16.88 -2.72 15.22
N ASN A 157 -15.60 -2.55 15.59
CA ASN A 157 -15.11 -2.71 16.98
C ASN A 157 -14.75 -1.39 17.66
N GLY A 158 -15.20 -0.27 17.09
CA GLY A 158 -14.86 1.07 17.54
C GLY A 158 -13.66 1.66 16.82
N CYS A 159 -13.53 2.98 16.95
CA CYS A 159 -12.45 3.79 16.37
C CYS A 159 -11.54 4.29 17.49
N LYS A 160 -10.22 4.20 17.26
CA LYS A 160 -9.23 4.76 18.17
C LYS A 160 -8.02 5.31 17.42
N ASP A 161 -7.57 6.49 17.82
CA ASP A 161 -6.35 7.16 17.32
C ASP A 161 -6.31 7.44 15.80
N GLY A 162 -7.47 7.47 15.13
CA GLY A 162 -7.59 7.66 13.68
C GLY A 162 -7.53 6.36 12.89
N ALA A 163 -7.93 5.24 13.49
CA ALA A 163 -8.08 3.95 12.81
C ALA A 163 -9.16 3.11 13.51
N CYS A 164 -9.77 2.21 12.77
CA CYS A 164 -10.65 1.19 13.33
C CYS A 164 -9.86 0.18 14.17
N ILE A 165 -10.45 -0.26 15.27
CA ILE A 165 -9.89 -1.33 16.09
C ILE A 165 -10.09 -2.66 15.32
N PRO A 166 -9.00 -3.38 14.99
CA PRO A 166 -9.14 -4.67 14.33
C PRO A 166 -9.88 -5.65 15.25
N ALA A 167 -10.62 -6.57 14.65
CA ALA A 167 -11.34 -7.59 15.41
C ALA A 167 -10.33 -8.50 16.15
N GLU A 168 -10.71 -8.98 17.33
CA GLU A 168 -9.86 -9.92 18.05
C GLU A 168 -9.85 -11.27 17.32
N GLU A 169 -8.67 -11.81 17.07
CA GLU A 169 -8.52 -13.12 16.46
C GLU A 169 -9.21 -14.21 17.29
N TRP A 170 -10.01 -15.09 16.64
CA TRP A 170 -10.69 -16.17 17.33
C TRP A 170 -10.18 -17.54 16.89
N ASP A 171 -9.67 -18.32 17.85
CA ASP A 171 -9.10 -19.64 17.60
C ASP A 171 -10.17 -20.67 17.15
N LEU A 172 -10.06 -21.11 15.90
CA LEU A 172 -10.91 -22.11 15.24
C LEU A 172 -10.88 -23.48 15.93
N SER A 173 -9.91 -23.77 16.81
CA SER A 173 -9.92 -25.00 17.62
C SER A 173 -11.14 -25.09 18.56
N LYS A 174 -11.80 -23.96 18.82
CA LYS A 174 -13.01 -23.87 19.64
C LYS A 174 -14.29 -24.11 18.84
N TYR A 175 -14.22 -24.25 17.52
CA TYR A 175 -15.38 -24.57 16.69
C TYR A 175 -15.88 -26.00 16.99
N PRO A 176 -17.20 -26.23 17.09
CA PRO A 176 -18.32 -25.34 16.80
C PRO A 176 -18.97 -24.72 18.05
N ALA A 177 -18.28 -24.67 19.18
CA ALA A 177 -18.90 -24.33 20.47
C ALA A 177 -19.75 -23.04 20.49
N PRO A 178 -19.35 -21.92 19.84
CA PRO A 178 -20.19 -20.71 19.79
C PRO A 178 -21.50 -20.87 19.01
N PHE A 179 -21.57 -21.86 18.12
CA PHE A 179 -22.71 -22.06 17.22
C PHE A 179 -23.62 -23.18 17.70
N VAL A 180 -23.29 -23.85 18.82
CA VAL A 180 -24.01 -25.04 19.27
C VAL A 180 -24.33 -24.91 20.75
N GLN A 181 -25.62 -24.94 21.06
CA GLN A 181 -26.12 -24.99 22.42
C GLN A 181 -26.85 -26.32 22.65
N ASP A 182 -26.53 -27.01 23.74
CA ASP A 182 -27.13 -28.30 24.12
C ASP A 182 -27.07 -29.38 23.02
N GLY A 183 -26.05 -29.29 22.15
CA GLY A 183 -25.81 -30.24 21.07
C GLY A 183 -26.59 -29.99 19.78
N LEU A 184 -27.36 -28.90 19.73
CA LEU A 184 -28.09 -28.40 18.56
C LEU A 184 -27.51 -27.05 18.14
N LEU A 185 -27.72 -26.69 16.86
CA LEU A 185 -27.41 -25.35 16.35
C LEU A 185 -28.14 -24.29 17.19
N ASP A 186 -27.40 -23.33 17.72
CA ASP A 186 -27.92 -22.24 18.55
C ASP A 186 -29.00 -21.44 17.79
N ASP A 187 -30.01 -20.96 18.52
CA ASP A 187 -31.09 -20.22 17.91
C ASP A 187 -30.64 -18.85 17.37
N ASP A 188 -29.62 -18.26 17.98
CA ASP A 188 -29.03 -16.97 17.63
C ASP A 188 -27.80 -17.11 16.70
N ALA A 189 -27.55 -18.32 16.17
CA ALA A 189 -26.54 -18.57 15.16
C ALA A 189 -27.08 -18.32 13.75
N PHE A 190 -26.36 -17.50 12.98
CA PHE A 190 -26.68 -17.16 11.60
C PHE A 190 -25.69 -17.80 10.64
N ILE A 191 -26.19 -18.30 9.51
CA ILE A 191 -25.38 -18.72 8.38
C ILE A 191 -25.78 -17.83 7.20
N ILE A 192 -24.80 -17.21 6.55
CA ILE A 192 -25.04 -16.19 5.54
C ILE A 192 -24.36 -16.59 4.25
N VAL A 193 -25.08 -16.39 3.16
CA VAL A 193 -24.53 -16.43 1.80
C VAL A 193 -24.74 -15.06 1.15
N GLY A 194 -23.88 -14.70 0.20
CA GLY A 194 -24.04 -13.45 -0.56
C GLY A 194 -25.39 -13.36 -1.30
N ASP A 195 -25.87 -12.15 -1.59
CA ASP A 195 -27.14 -11.96 -2.32
C ASP A 195 -27.11 -12.56 -3.73
N ASN A 196 -25.91 -12.62 -4.33
CA ASN A 196 -25.64 -13.25 -5.63
C ASN A 196 -24.86 -14.57 -5.48
N ALA A 197 -24.99 -15.23 -4.33
CA ALA A 197 -24.31 -16.47 -4.03
C ALA A 197 -24.52 -17.53 -5.12
N SER A 198 -23.46 -18.26 -5.44
CA SER A 198 -23.56 -19.39 -6.37
C SER A 198 -24.40 -20.52 -5.75
N ALA A 199 -24.88 -21.44 -6.60
CA ALA A 199 -25.56 -22.63 -6.09
C ALA A 199 -24.65 -23.43 -5.14
N SER A 200 -23.33 -23.38 -5.36
CA SER A 200 -22.33 -24.03 -4.51
C SER A 200 -22.29 -23.44 -3.11
N ASP A 201 -22.39 -22.12 -2.95
CA ASP A 201 -22.42 -21.45 -1.64
C ASP A 201 -23.68 -21.81 -0.85
N THR A 202 -24.83 -21.91 -1.52
CA THR A 202 -26.10 -22.31 -0.89
C THR A 202 -26.05 -23.78 -0.43
N ILE A 203 -25.40 -24.65 -1.21
CA ILE A 203 -25.16 -26.05 -0.82
C ILE A 203 -24.17 -26.11 0.35
N ALA A 204 -23.10 -25.33 0.32
CA ALA A 204 -22.12 -25.21 1.39
C ALA A 204 -22.78 -24.78 2.72
N ALA A 205 -23.68 -23.81 2.69
CA ALA A 205 -24.49 -23.42 3.84
C ALA A 205 -25.31 -24.60 4.37
N SER A 206 -25.96 -25.35 3.48
CA SER A 206 -26.77 -26.52 3.85
C SER A 206 -25.93 -27.64 4.48
N ASP A 207 -24.72 -27.89 3.97
CA ASP A 207 -23.80 -28.89 4.49
C ASP A 207 -23.37 -28.53 5.94
N ILE A 208 -23.06 -27.26 6.20
CA ILE A 208 -22.69 -26.75 7.54
C ILE A 208 -23.88 -26.81 8.50
N VAL A 209 -25.05 -26.28 8.10
CA VAL A 209 -26.29 -26.32 8.91
C VAL A 209 -26.57 -27.76 9.34
N THR A 210 -26.55 -28.69 8.39
CA THR A 210 -26.87 -30.10 8.64
C THR A 210 -25.88 -30.71 9.62
N SER A 211 -24.57 -30.42 9.49
CA SER A 211 -23.57 -30.91 10.44
C SER A 211 -23.80 -30.38 11.86
N LEU A 212 -24.03 -29.07 12.00
CA LEU A 212 -24.21 -28.42 13.30
C LEU A 212 -25.48 -28.84 14.02
N GLN A 213 -26.56 -29.11 13.28
CA GLN A 213 -27.80 -29.65 13.84
C GLN A 213 -27.61 -31.00 14.56
N PHE A 214 -26.52 -31.73 14.29
CA PHE A 214 -26.21 -33.02 14.92
C PHE A 214 -24.89 -33.00 15.70
N ALA A 215 -24.39 -31.83 16.08
CA ALA A 215 -23.08 -31.69 16.72
C ALA A 215 -22.95 -32.48 18.03
N GLY A 216 -24.03 -32.58 18.83
CA GLY A 216 -24.03 -33.18 20.18
C GLY A 216 -24.67 -34.57 20.32
N ASN A 217 -24.75 -35.37 19.25
CA ASN A 217 -25.44 -36.68 19.24
C ASN A 217 -25.25 -37.54 20.51
N ASN A 218 -26.30 -37.57 21.35
CA ASN A 218 -26.70 -38.73 22.15
C ASN A 218 -28.19 -38.74 22.52
N GLN A 219 -29.03 -37.84 21.98
CA GLN A 219 -30.48 -37.88 22.23
C GLN A 219 -31.28 -37.69 20.93
N THR A 220 -32.21 -38.60 20.67
CA THR A 220 -33.36 -38.38 19.79
C THR A 220 -34.23 -37.27 20.39
N GLN A 221 -33.92 -36.01 20.12
CA GLN A 221 -34.81 -34.90 20.38
C GLN A 221 -35.63 -34.60 19.11
N VAL A 222 -36.91 -34.30 19.30
CA VAL A 222 -37.74 -33.72 18.26
C VAL A 222 -37.23 -32.30 18.05
N ILE A 223 -36.45 -32.09 17.00
CA ILE A 223 -36.01 -30.76 16.59
C ILE A 223 -37.28 -30.02 16.15
N GLN A 224 -37.78 -29.07 16.95
CA GLN A 224 -38.70 -28.08 16.40
C GLN A 224 -37.93 -27.34 15.31
N LEU A 225 -38.45 -27.34 14.09
CA LEU A 225 -37.90 -26.52 13.02
C LEU A 225 -38.03 -25.07 13.47
N GLY A 226 -36.94 -24.54 14.03
CA GLY A 226 -36.80 -23.15 14.37
C GLY A 226 -36.84 -22.28 13.12
N TRP A 227 -36.60 -20.99 13.32
CA TRP A 227 -36.51 -20.03 12.24
C TRP A 227 -35.40 -20.46 11.25
N PRO A 228 -35.51 -20.13 9.95
CA PRO A 228 -34.45 -20.42 8.99
C PRO A 228 -33.12 -19.91 9.53
N LYS A 229 -32.07 -20.73 9.42
CA LYS A 229 -30.72 -20.41 9.93
C LYS A 229 -29.78 -19.91 8.83
N ALA A 230 -30.14 -20.16 7.57
CA ALA A 230 -29.45 -19.65 6.40
C ALA A 230 -30.21 -18.46 5.81
N PHE A 231 -29.52 -17.36 5.58
CA PHE A 231 -30.07 -16.10 5.07
C PHE A 231 -29.20 -15.55 3.94
N LEU A 232 -29.79 -14.72 3.08
CA LEU A 232 -29.02 -13.86 2.20
C LEU A 232 -28.41 -12.68 2.99
N ALA A 233 -27.28 -12.15 2.54
CA ALA A 233 -26.61 -11.01 3.20
C ALA A 233 -27.57 -9.84 3.44
N SER A 234 -28.41 -9.49 2.46
CA SER A 234 -29.42 -8.43 2.58
C SER A 234 -30.51 -8.71 3.62
N GLU A 235 -30.77 -9.98 3.98
CA GLU A 235 -31.82 -10.37 4.93
C GLU A 235 -31.35 -10.32 6.40
N VAL A 236 -30.04 -10.22 6.63
CA VAL A 236 -29.45 -10.26 7.98
C VAL A 236 -29.29 -8.88 8.62
N SER A 237 -29.14 -7.83 7.82
CA SER A 237 -28.90 -6.45 8.27
C SER A 237 -29.94 -5.86 9.25
N LEU A 238 -31.07 -6.53 9.44
CA LEU A 238 -32.13 -6.15 10.39
C LEU A 238 -32.32 -7.12 11.57
N LYS A 239 -31.56 -8.23 11.61
CA LYS A 239 -31.77 -9.35 12.55
C LYS A 239 -30.56 -9.70 13.40
N GLU A 240 -29.38 -9.28 12.98
CA GLU A 240 -28.12 -9.52 13.68
C GLU A 240 -27.81 -8.38 14.66
N SER A 241 -27.30 -8.73 15.84
CA SER A 241 -26.53 -7.81 16.69
C SER A 241 -25.05 -8.16 16.60
N ALA A 242 -24.19 -7.22 17.01
CA ALA A 242 -22.75 -7.49 17.09
C ALA A 242 -22.40 -8.72 17.96
N GLY A 243 -23.28 -9.10 18.91
CA GLY A 243 -23.15 -10.28 19.76
C GLY A 243 -23.53 -11.62 19.10
N SER A 244 -24.17 -11.62 17.92
CA SER A 244 -24.60 -12.87 17.29
C SER A 244 -23.43 -13.70 16.75
N ASN A 245 -23.52 -15.03 16.80
CA ASN A 245 -22.53 -15.89 16.17
C ASN A 245 -22.90 -16.12 14.70
N LEU A 246 -21.95 -15.97 13.78
CA LEU A 246 -22.25 -15.97 12.34
C LEU A 246 -21.20 -16.73 11.53
N ILE A 247 -21.66 -17.52 10.56
CA ILE A 247 -20.81 -18.16 9.54
C ILE A 247 -21.18 -17.55 8.19
N SER A 248 -20.25 -16.82 7.58
CA SER A 248 -20.43 -16.25 6.26
C SER A 248 -19.73 -17.10 5.23
N ILE A 249 -20.41 -17.38 4.12
CA ILE A 249 -19.94 -18.25 3.05
C ILE A 249 -19.95 -17.47 1.74
N GLY A 250 -18.89 -17.68 0.96
CA GLY A 250 -18.68 -17.02 -0.32
C GLY A 250 -17.64 -15.92 -0.23
N ASP A 251 -17.14 -15.51 -1.39
CA ASP A 251 -16.16 -14.43 -1.50
C ASP A 251 -16.75 -13.06 -1.09
N ALA A 252 -15.88 -12.12 -0.74
CA ALA A 252 -16.27 -10.76 -0.36
C ALA A 252 -16.86 -9.95 -1.54
N CYS A 253 -16.64 -10.37 -2.79
CA CYS A 253 -17.13 -9.66 -3.97
C CYS A 253 -18.63 -9.87 -4.22
N VAL A 254 -19.18 -11.00 -3.80
CA VAL A 254 -20.63 -11.27 -3.87
C VAL A 254 -21.31 -11.26 -2.50
N ASN A 255 -20.53 -11.18 -1.43
CA ASN A 255 -21.00 -11.09 -0.05
C ASN A 255 -20.58 -9.75 0.58
N SER A 256 -21.43 -8.74 0.42
CA SER A 256 -21.23 -7.37 0.93
C SER A 256 -21.01 -7.30 2.44
N TYR A 257 -21.52 -8.27 3.18
CA TYR A 257 -21.27 -8.40 4.61
C TYR A 257 -19.79 -8.73 4.88
N VAL A 258 -19.21 -9.65 4.12
CA VAL A 258 -17.79 -10.02 4.25
C VAL A 258 -16.88 -8.89 3.75
N GLN A 259 -17.30 -8.17 2.70
CA GLN A 259 -16.62 -6.96 2.22
C GLN A 259 -16.51 -5.88 3.30
N SER A 260 -17.58 -5.65 4.07
CA SER A 260 -17.58 -4.65 5.14
C SER A 260 -16.63 -4.97 6.31
N LEU A 261 -16.09 -6.19 6.37
CA LEU A 261 -15.27 -6.68 7.48
C LEU A 261 -13.80 -6.94 7.09
N LEU A 262 -13.44 -6.76 5.82
CA LEU A 262 -12.10 -7.00 5.30
C LEU A 262 -11.57 -5.72 4.63
N SER A 263 -10.50 -5.13 5.19
CA SER A 263 -9.72 -4.07 4.53
C SER A 263 -8.24 -4.48 4.41
N PRO A 264 -7.54 -4.13 3.30
CA PRO A 264 -8.09 -3.51 2.09
C PRO A 264 -9.06 -4.44 1.36
N GLN A 265 -9.94 -3.88 0.53
CA GLN A 265 -10.96 -4.60 -0.26
C GLN A 265 -10.33 -5.57 -1.28
N ASN A 266 -9.78 -6.68 -0.80
CA ASN A 266 -9.31 -7.76 -1.63
C ASN A 266 -10.35 -8.86 -1.66
N CYS A 267 -11.25 -8.78 -2.65
CA CYS A 267 -12.29 -9.78 -2.85
C CYS A 267 -11.77 -11.22 -2.93
N ASN A 268 -10.57 -11.39 -3.50
CA ASN A 268 -9.98 -12.70 -3.70
C ASN A 268 -9.16 -13.15 -2.48
N LEU A 269 -9.11 -12.36 -1.38
CA LEU A 269 -8.41 -12.72 -0.15
C LEU A 269 -6.93 -13.12 -0.36
N ASN A 270 -6.30 -12.64 -1.44
CA ASN A 270 -4.99 -13.10 -1.90
C ASN A 270 -4.89 -14.62 -2.20
N LEU A 271 -6.01 -15.29 -2.49
CA LEU A 271 -6.06 -16.70 -2.83
C LEU A 271 -5.68 -16.93 -4.30
N GLU A 272 -5.01 -18.04 -4.54
CA GLU A 272 -4.73 -18.56 -5.88
C GLU A 272 -5.71 -19.70 -6.24
N GLN A 273 -5.74 -20.07 -7.51
CA GLN A 273 -6.60 -21.16 -7.97
C GLN A 273 -6.35 -22.46 -7.18
N GLY A 274 -7.41 -23.08 -6.66
CA GLY A 274 -7.29 -24.28 -5.82
C GLY A 274 -7.10 -23.99 -4.34
N GLN A 275 -7.16 -22.72 -3.92
CA GLN A 275 -7.05 -22.30 -2.52
C GLN A 275 -8.38 -21.81 -1.97
N ALA A 276 -8.58 -22.07 -0.68
CA ALA A 276 -9.68 -21.55 0.11
C ALA A 276 -9.24 -21.29 1.54
N LEU A 277 -10.03 -20.53 2.27
CA LEU A 277 -9.74 -20.01 3.59
C LEU A 277 -10.92 -20.27 4.52
N ILE A 278 -10.60 -20.61 5.77
CA ILE A 278 -11.51 -20.52 6.90
C ILE A 278 -10.86 -19.57 7.90
N ALA A 279 -11.53 -18.47 8.22
CA ALA A 279 -11.04 -17.46 9.16
C ALA A 279 -12.04 -17.28 10.31
N GLY A 280 -11.55 -17.19 11.54
CA GLY A 280 -12.34 -16.98 12.75
C GLY A 280 -11.96 -15.69 13.44
N THR A 281 -12.95 -14.88 13.78
CA THR A 281 -12.76 -13.62 14.49
C THR A 281 -13.83 -13.41 15.56
N LEU A 282 -13.51 -12.64 16.59
CA LEU A 282 -14.42 -12.20 17.63
C LEU A 282 -14.68 -10.71 17.44
N ILE A 283 -15.93 -10.36 17.14
CA ILE A 283 -16.37 -8.96 17.03
C ILE A 283 -16.96 -8.56 18.37
N THR A 284 -16.57 -7.40 18.89
CA THR A 284 -17.12 -6.85 20.13
C THR A 284 -17.64 -5.45 19.87
N SER A 285 -18.93 -5.22 20.13
CA SER A 285 -19.52 -3.88 20.01
C SER A 285 -19.95 -3.32 21.35
N THR A 286 -19.74 -2.01 21.49
CA THR A 286 -20.21 -1.19 22.61
C THR A 286 -21.26 -0.17 22.16
N GLN A 287 -21.67 -0.21 20.88
CA GLN A 287 -22.46 0.84 20.23
C GLN A 287 -23.88 0.99 20.80
N TYR A 288 -24.48 -0.10 21.29
CA TYR A 288 -25.90 -0.12 21.68
C TYR A 288 -26.17 -0.57 23.12
N SER A 289 -25.13 -0.97 23.87
CA SER A 289 -25.28 -1.51 25.23
C SER A 289 -24.11 -1.08 26.11
N PRO A 290 -24.35 -0.71 27.39
CA PRO A 290 -23.28 -0.46 28.35
C PRO A 290 -22.47 -1.73 28.70
N VAL A 291 -22.97 -2.90 28.31
CA VAL A 291 -22.26 -4.18 28.38
C VAL A 291 -21.80 -4.53 26.96
N PRO A 292 -20.50 -4.72 26.70
CA PRO A 292 -20.03 -5.11 25.38
C PRO A 292 -20.67 -6.44 24.97
N GLU A 293 -21.26 -6.48 23.78
CA GLU A 293 -21.75 -7.69 23.14
C GLU A 293 -20.66 -8.24 22.22
N SER A 294 -20.31 -9.51 22.39
CA SER A 294 -19.28 -10.17 21.58
C SER A 294 -19.84 -11.39 20.86
N GLY A 295 -19.58 -11.50 19.56
CA GLY A 295 -20.02 -12.60 18.71
C GLY A 295 -18.88 -13.13 17.84
N VAL A 296 -18.84 -14.46 17.66
CA VAL A 296 -17.85 -15.12 16.80
C VAL A 296 -18.32 -15.08 15.35
N LYS A 297 -17.47 -14.59 14.45
CA LYS A 297 -17.69 -14.64 13.00
C LYS A 297 -16.70 -15.61 12.37
N ILE A 298 -17.20 -16.52 11.55
CA ILE A 298 -16.39 -17.41 10.73
C ILE A 298 -16.62 -17.10 9.27
N PHE A 299 -15.55 -16.91 8.51
CA PHE A 299 -15.59 -16.70 7.07
C PHE A 299 -15.13 -17.97 6.36
N VAL A 300 -15.87 -18.37 5.34
CA VAL A 300 -15.56 -19.51 4.47
C VAL A 300 -15.59 -19.04 3.03
N ALA A 301 -14.42 -18.90 2.41
CA ALA A 301 -14.30 -18.38 1.06
C ALA A 301 -13.20 -19.11 0.29
N GLY A 302 -13.39 -19.31 -1.01
CA GLY A 302 -12.39 -19.89 -1.91
C GLY A 302 -12.21 -19.05 -3.16
N TYR A 303 -11.12 -19.32 -3.90
CA TYR A 303 -10.85 -18.67 -5.19
C TYR A 303 -11.97 -18.93 -6.21
N SER A 304 -12.57 -20.12 -6.16
CA SER A 304 -13.72 -20.51 -6.99
C SER A 304 -14.84 -21.12 -6.14
N ASP A 305 -16.03 -21.25 -6.73
CA ASP A 305 -17.19 -21.93 -6.12
C ASP A 305 -16.86 -23.34 -5.60
N GLU A 306 -16.00 -24.09 -6.32
CA GLU A 306 -15.56 -25.42 -5.90
C GLU A 306 -14.65 -25.34 -4.67
N ASP A 307 -13.77 -24.33 -4.64
CA ASP A 307 -12.85 -24.09 -3.53
C ASP A 307 -13.60 -23.68 -2.26
N THR A 308 -14.60 -22.79 -2.38
CA THR A 308 -15.48 -22.40 -1.27
C THR A 308 -16.21 -23.62 -0.71
N ARG A 309 -16.77 -24.45 -1.58
CA ARG A 309 -17.46 -25.68 -1.16
C ARG A 309 -16.53 -26.68 -0.48
N ARG A 310 -15.28 -26.79 -0.93
CA ARG A 310 -14.26 -27.62 -0.27
C ARG A 310 -13.97 -27.14 1.15
N ALA A 311 -13.80 -25.84 1.36
CA ALA A 311 -13.62 -25.28 2.70
C ALA A 311 -14.86 -25.48 3.59
N ALA A 312 -16.06 -25.27 3.05
CA ALA A 312 -17.29 -25.55 3.78
C ALA A 312 -17.42 -27.02 4.21
N LYS A 313 -16.99 -27.96 3.35
CA LYS A 313 -16.94 -29.39 3.68
C LYS A 313 -15.95 -29.71 4.80
N VAL A 314 -14.81 -29.03 4.86
CA VAL A 314 -13.88 -29.12 6.01
C VAL A 314 -14.56 -28.67 7.29
N LEU A 315 -15.24 -27.51 7.26
CA LEU A 315 -15.94 -26.97 8.43
C LEU A 315 -17.12 -27.85 8.85
N ALA A 316 -17.88 -28.40 7.90
CA ALA A 316 -18.95 -29.35 8.17
C ALA A 316 -18.42 -30.67 8.75
N ASN A 317 -17.22 -31.11 8.38
CA ASN A 317 -16.59 -32.32 8.90
C ASN A 317 -15.46 -32.00 9.88
N TYR A 318 -15.62 -30.93 10.68
CA TYR A 318 -14.57 -30.40 11.58
C TYR A 318 -13.95 -31.42 12.53
N LYS A 319 -14.62 -32.54 12.84
CA LYS A 319 -14.07 -33.62 13.68
C LYS A 319 -12.94 -34.39 12.99
N ASP A 320 -12.90 -34.39 11.66
CA ASP A 320 -11.91 -35.10 10.84
C ASP A 320 -10.67 -34.24 10.54
N TYR A 321 -10.73 -32.93 10.83
CA TYR A 321 -9.68 -31.97 10.54
C TYR A 321 -9.21 -31.25 11.80
N LYS A 322 -7.91 -30.99 11.90
CA LYS A 322 -7.36 -30.19 12.98
C LYS A 322 -7.47 -28.71 12.62
N LEU A 323 -8.53 -28.06 13.10
CA LEU A 323 -8.67 -26.60 13.04
C LEU A 323 -7.97 -25.98 14.25
N ALA A 324 -7.12 -24.97 14.02
CA ALA A 324 -6.42 -24.24 15.07
C ALA A 324 -5.91 -22.90 14.54
N GLY A 325 -5.75 -21.93 15.45
CA GLY A 325 -5.46 -20.54 15.08
C GLY A 325 -6.71 -19.85 14.55
N ASN A 326 -6.58 -18.58 14.21
CA ASN A 326 -7.65 -17.77 13.64
C ASN A 326 -7.80 -17.94 12.12
N LEU A 327 -6.84 -18.60 11.48
CA LEU A 327 -6.76 -18.69 10.04
C LEU A 327 -6.31 -20.09 9.61
N VAL A 328 -7.02 -20.66 8.65
CA VAL A 328 -6.72 -21.98 8.08
C VAL A 328 -6.88 -21.94 6.57
N CYS A 329 -5.85 -22.38 5.85
CA CYS A 329 -5.90 -22.60 4.42
C CYS A 329 -6.39 -24.02 4.09
N VAL A 330 -7.24 -24.12 3.06
CA VAL A 330 -7.81 -25.35 2.53
C VAL A 330 -7.46 -25.52 1.06
N THR A 331 -6.65 -26.55 0.76
CA THR A 331 -6.22 -26.92 -0.61
C THR A 331 -6.63 -28.36 -0.93
N GLY A 332 -6.15 -28.91 -2.04
CA GLY A 332 -6.46 -30.27 -2.49
C GLY A 332 -7.76 -30.34 -3.28
N THR A 333 -8.48 -31.46 -3.18
CA THR A 333 -9.73 -31.66 -3.93
C THR A 333 -10.94 -31.72 -3.00
N SER A 334 -12.13 -31.53 -3.56
CA SER A 334 -13.40 -31.65 -2.83
C SER A 334 -13.57 -32.99 -2.09
N ASP A 335 -12.94 -34.06 -2.58
CA ASP A 335 -12.97 -35.39 -1.95
C ASP A 335 -11.83 -35.62 -0.95
N LYS A 336 -10.72 -34.92 -1.11
CA LYS A 336 -9.55 -35.00 -0.23
C LYS A 336 -9.01 -33.59 0.07
N PRO A 337 -9.71 -32.83 0.93
CA PRO A 337 -9.21 -31.54 1.37
C PRO A 337 -7.93 -31.68 2.19
N VAL A 338 -7.03 -30.72 2.03
CA VAL A 338 -5.81 -30.58 2.84
C VAL A 338 -5.92 -29.29 3.64
N VAL A 339 -5.68 -29.39 4.94
CA VAL A 339 -5.85 -28.29 5.90
C VAL A 339 -4.49 -27.87 6.44
N THR A 340 -4.15 -26.60 6.31
CA THR A 340 -2.91 -26.00 6.81
C THR A 340 -3.25 -24.80 7.71
N ILE A 341 -2.59 -24.68 8.85
CA ILE A 341 -2.80 -23.55 9.78
C ILE A 341 -2.07 -22.32 9.23
N GLY A 342 -2.73 -21.17 9.23
CA GLY A 342 -2.22 -19.89 8.72
C GLY A 342 -2.67 -19.58 7.29
N GLU A 343 -1.99 -18.61 6.69
CA GLU A 343 -2.25 -18.15 5.33
C GLU A 343 -2.02 -19.25 4.28
N CYS A 344 -2.68 -19.12 3.13
CA CYS A 344 -2.40 -19.99 2.01
C CYS A 344 -1.01 -19.71 1.44
N PRO A 345 -0.19 -20.75 1.19
CA PRO A 345 1.11 -20.55 0.59
C PRO A 345 0.93 -19.97 -0.82
N LYS A 346 1.53 -18.81 -1.08
CA LYS A 346 1.62 -18.30 -2.45
C LYS A 346 2.57 -19.20 -3.22
N GLU A 347 2.23 -19.53 -4.46
CA GLU A 347 3.22 -20.14 -5.35
C GLU A 347 4.36 -19.12 -5.46
N GLU A 348 5.57 -19.46 -4.98
CA GLU A 348 6.74 -18.68 -5.31
C GLU A 348 6.87 -18.75 -6.82
N VAL A 349 6.36 -17.72 -7.52
CA VAL A 349 6.81 -17.42 -8.87
C VAL A 349 8.30 -17.27 -8.69
N ALA A 350 9.07 -18.29 -9.08
CA ALA A 350 10.51 -18.20 -9.18
C ALA A 350 10.74 -16.93 -9.98
N LEU A 351 11.18 -15.87 -9.30
CA LEU A 351 11.53 -14.64 -9.96
C LEU A 351 12.45 -15.07 -11.10
N PRO A 352 12.15 -14.75 -12.38
CA PRO A 352 13.16 -14.91 -13.39
C PRO A 352 14.41 -14.25 -12.81
N PRO A 353 15.58 -14.94 -12.84
CA PRO A 353 16.76 -14.51 -12.13
C PRO A 353 16.93 -13.02 -12.34
N THR A 354 17.04 -12.30 -11.22
CA THR A 354 17.06 -10.85 -11.14
C THR A 354 17.78 -10.26 -12.35
N LYS A 355 17.12 -9.27 -12.97
CA LYS A 355 17.64 -8.44 -14.05
C LYS A 355 18.88 -7.68 -13.57
N GLU A 356 19.98 -8.39 -13.42
CA GLU A 356 21.32 -7.88 -13.18
C GLU A 356 22.23 -8.39 -14.29
N ALA A 357 22.98 -7.44 -14.88
CA ALA A 357 23.88 -7.55 -16.02
C ALA A 357 23.21 -7.70 -17.41
N ILE A 358 22.56 -6.61 -17.86
CA ILE A 358 22.43 -6.34 -19.29
C ILE A 358 23.78 -5.81 -19.76
N GLY A 359 24.66 -6.68 -20.25
CA GLY A 359 25.95 -6.25 -20.79
C GLY A 359 27.11 -7.23 -20.61
N CYS A 360 28.32 -6.73 -20.80
CA CYS A 360 29.56 -7.45 -20.73
C CYS A 360 30.14 -7.62 -19.32
N ALA A 361 29.49 -7.06 -18.30
CA ALA A 361 29.83 -7.33 -16.91
C ALA A 361 29.81 -8.86 -16.63
N ASN A 362 30.99 -9.45 -16.45
CA ASN A 362 31.25 -10.90 -16.29
C ASN A 362 31.13 -11.78 -17.55
N TYR A 363 30.96 -11.22 -18.74
CA TYR A 363 30.81 -11.97 -20.00
C TYR A 363 31.96 -11.74 -21.01
N CYS A 364 33.07 -11.12 -20.61
CA CYS A 364 34.20 -10.87 -21.50
C CYS A 364 34.74 -12.15 -22.15
N GLY A 365 34.86 -12.12 -23.48
CA GLY A 365 35.28 -13.25 -24.31
C GLY A 365 34.14 -14.17 -24.78
N GLY A 366 32.88 -13.87 -24.45
CA GLY A 366 31.72 -14.67 -24.85
C GLY A 366 30.48 -13.84 -25.21
N GLN A 367 29.32 -14.49 -25.28
CA GLN A 367 28.03 -13.86 -25.55
C GLN A 367 27.29 -13.59 -24.24
N SER A 368 26.73 -12.39 -24.09
CA SER A 368 25.87 -12.01 -22.97
C SER A 368 24.47 -12.66 -23.09
N PRO A 369 23.72 -12.87 -22.00
CA PRO A 369 22.39 -13.49 -22.02
C PRO A 369 21.34 -12.81 -22.91
N ASN A 370 21.55 -11.54 -23.27
CA ASN A 370 20.70 -10.77 -24.18
C ASN A 370 21.09 -10.91 -25.67
N GLY A 371 22.10 -11.71 -26.00
CA GLY A 371 22.48 -12.05 -27.37
C GLY A 371 23.53 -11.15 -28.01
N CYS A 372 24.01 -10.09 -27.35
CA CYS A 372 25.16 -9.32 -27.84
C CYS A 372 26.49 -9.96 -27.40
N TRP A 373 27.57 -9.66 -28.13
CA TRP A 373 28.88 -10.27 -27.94
C TRP A 373 29.84 -9.37 -27.14
N CYS A 374 30.69 -10.00 -26.35
CA CYS A 374 31.67 -9.38 -25.45
C CYS A 374 33.09 -9.87 -25.73
N ASP A 375 33.35 -10.40 -26.92
CA ASP A 375 34.65 -10.84 -27.38
C ASP A 375 35.40 -9.73 -28.15
N ASN A 376 36.63 -10.00 -28.58
CA ASN A 376 37.45 -9.05 -29.34
C ASN A 376 37.04 -8.93 -30.82
N LEU A 377 36.12 -9.77 -31.31
CA LEU A 377 35.64 -9.76 -32.68
C LEU A 377 34.34 -8.97 -32.83
N CYS A 378 33.62 -8.70 -31.74
CA CYS A 378 32.31 -8.06 -31.78
C CYS A 378 32.32 -6.69 -32.49
N THR A 379 33.43 -5.96 -32.40
CA THR A 379 33.58 -4.65 -33.07
C THR A 379 33.66 -4.80 -34.58
N GLY A 380 34.17 -5.93 -35.08
CA GLY A 380 34.22 -6.26 -36.50
C GLY A 380 32.87 -6.72 -37.05
N TYR A 381 32.04 -7.38 -36.22
CA TYR A 381 30.71 -7.85 -36.60
C TYR A 381 29.58 -6.85 -36.30
N GLY A 382 29.85 -5.82 -35.49
CA GLY A 382 28.87 -4.78 -35.14
C GLY A 382 27.82 -5.26 -34.13
N ASP A 383 28.14 -6.28 -33.32
CA ASP A 383 27.24 -6.95 -32.39
C ASP A 383 27.69 -6.84 -30.92
N CYS A 384 28.59 -5.89 -30.61
CA CYS A 384 29.04 -5.66 -29.24
C CYS A 384 27.90 -5.24 -28.31
N CYS A 385 27.96 -5.69 -27.05
CA CYS A 385 27.11 -5.11 -26.02
C CYS A 385 27.48 -3.63 -25.75
N PRO A 386 26.51 -2.80 -25.31
CA PRO A 386 26.71 -1.36 -25.13
C PRO A 386 27.85 -0.99 -24.17
N ASP A 387 28.14 -1.84 -23.20
CA ASP A 387 29.13 -1.68 -22.14
C ASP A 387 30.44 -2.47 -22.40
N TYR A 388 30.62 -3.06 -23.59
CA TYR A 388 31.82 -3.80 -23.96
C TYR A 388 33.12 -3.04 -23.69
N LYS A 389 33.14 -1.74 -24.04
CA LYS A 389 34.31 -0.88 -23.82
C LYS A 389 34.58 -0.60 -22.33
N GLN A 390 33.56 -0.67 -21.49
CA GLN A 390 33.69 -0.43 -20.06
C GLN A 390 34.25 -1.66 -19.33
N TYR A 391 33.87 -2.87 -19.75
CA TYR A 391 34.20 -4.09 -19.03
C TYR A 391 35.27 -4.97 -19.67
N CYS A 392 35.41 -4.96 -21.00
CA CYS A 392 36.22 -5.96 -21.72
C CYS A 392 37.30 -5.38 -22.64
N ALA A 393 37.23 -4.08 -22.97
CA ALA A 393 38.32 -3.43 -23.69
C ALA A 393 39.51 -3.24 -22.73
N THR A 394 40.42 -4.21 -22.72
CA THR A 394 41.74 -4.01 -22.11
C THR A 394 42.54 -3.09 -23.03
N GLU A 395 42.98 -1.94 -22.50
CA GLU A 395 43.96 -1.11 -23.17
C GLU A 395 45.29 -1.88 -23.20
N GLU A 396 45.72 -2.36 -24.37
CA GLU A 396 47.15 -2.51 -24.68
C GLU A 396 47.37 -2.71 -26.19
N ASN A 397 47.68 -1.62 -26.89
CA ASN A 397 49.04 -1.42 -27.43
C ASN A 397 49.15 -0.14 -28.27
N SER A 398 49.67 0.90 -27.63
CA SER A 398 50.64 1.79 -28.28
C SER A 398 52.01 1.09 -28.29
N ILE A 399 52.57 0.92 -29.49
CA ILE A 399 53.96 1.18 -29.92
C ILE A 399 54.24 0.28 -31.14
N GLY A 400 55.02 0.81 -32.08
CA GLY A 400 55.47 0.15 -33.30
C GLY A 400 56.55 -0.90 -33.11
#